data_AF-A0A962ZAZ0-F1
#
_entry.id   AF-A0A962ZAZ0-F1
#
_cell.length_a   1.000
_cell.length_b   1.000
_cell.length_c   1.000
_cell.angle_alpha   90.00
_cell.angle_beta   90.00
_cell.angle_gamma   90.00
#
_symmetry.space_group_name_H-M   'P 1'
#
loop_
_entity.id
_entity.type
_entity.pdbx_description
1 polymer ?
#
loop_
_entity_poly.entity_id
_entity_poly.type
_entity_poly.pdbx_seq_one_letter_code
_entity_poly.pdbx_strand_id
1 'polypeptide(L)'
;MEGMSESEKERAREWFESLRDRICAAFEALEDAFSGQDAERMEPGRFERRAWERGGGGGGVMSIMRGRVFEKVGVNVSTVHGEFSEKFSKQIPGTDGNPQFWASGISLVAHLRNPHAPPAHMNTRHIRTTKSWFGGGADLNPIFPDDSQTAAFHARLKQACDACGADAYDRFKAWADEYFFLPHRGEPRGVG
;
A
#
# COMPACT_ATOMS: atom_id res chain seq x y z
N MET A 1 7.17 4.85 -30.72
CA MET A 1 6.52 4.14 -29.59
C MET A 1 6.26 5.17 -28.53
N GLU A 2 5.02 5.66 -28.48
CA GLU A 2 4.63 6.81 -27.67
C GLU A 2 4.79 6.47 -26.18
N GLY A 3 5.49 7.36 -25.47
CA GLY A 3 5.52 7.34 -24.02
C GLY A 3 4.11 7.53 -23.47
N MET A 4 3.90 7.11 -22.22
CA MET A 4 2.66 7.40 -21.51
C MET A 4 2.37 8.90 -21.54
N SER A 5 1.19 9.29 -21.99
CA SER A 5 0.84 10.70 -22.11
C SER A 5 0.83 11.36 -20.73
N GLU A 6 1.00 12.68 -20.68
CA GLU A 6 0.82 13.43 -19.43
C GLU A 6 -0.60 13.22 -18.87
N SER A 7 -1.62 13.04 -19.73
CA SER A 7 -2.97 12.73 -19.28
C SER A 7 -3.10 11.35 -18.62
N GLU A 8 -2.34 10.35 -19.05
CA GLU A 8 -2.32 9.04 -18.40
C GLU A 8 -1.60 9.08 -17.05
N LYS A 9 -0.49 9.83 -16.94
CA LYS A 9 0.21 10.09 -15.67
C LYS A 9 -0.69 10.78 -14.67
N GLU A 10 -1.40 11.80 -15.12
CA GLU A 10 -2.33 12.57 -14.30
C GLU A 10 -3.47 11.68 -13.79
N ARG A 11 -4.11 10.93 -14.69
CA ARG A 11 -5.19 10.00 -14.32
C ARG A 11 -4.73 8.95 -13.30
N ALA A 12 -3.52 8.43 -13.45
CA ALA A 12 -2.95 7.48 -12.48
C ALA A 12 -2.71 8.14 -11.12
N ARG A 13 -2.13 9.36 -11.08
CA ARG A 13 -1.95 10.14 -9.85
C ARG A 13 -3.29 10.36 -9.13
N GLU A 14 -4.27 10.90 -9.84
CA GLU A 14 -5.61 11.19 -9.30
C GLU A 14 -6.27 9.93 -8.73
N TRP A 15 -6.09 8.78 -9.39
CA TRP A 15 -6.61 7.51 -8.92
C TRP A 15 -6.01 7.08 -7.56
N PHE A 16 -4.69 7.19 -7.40
CA PHE A 16 -4.03 6.86 -6.12
C PHE A 16 -4.42 7.84 -5.01
N GLU A 17 -4.53 9.13 -5.33
CA GLU A 17 -4.97 10.16 -4.39
C GLU A 17 -6.42 9.95 -3.94
N SER A 18 -7.32 9.64 -4.88
CA SER A 18 -8.71 9.28 -4.57
C SER A 18 -8.81 8.01 -3.73
N LEU A 19 -7.98 6.99 -4.00
CA LEU A 19 -7.92 5.78 -3.17
C LEU A 19 -7.47 6.10 -1.74
N ARG A 20 -6.45 6.95 -1.57
CA ARG A 20 -5.99 7.44 -0.26
C ARG A 20 -7.12 8.15 0.48
N ASP A 21 -7.89 9.00 -0.18
CA ASP A 21 -9.01 9.69 0.45
C ASP A 21 -10.14 8.76 0.88
N ARG A 22 -10.49 7.76 0.06
CA ARG A 22 -11.50 6.76 0.42
C ARG A 22 -11.07 5.90 1.61
N ILE A 23 -9.80 5.48 1.65
CA ILE A 23 -9.28 4.70 2.78
C ILE A 23 -9.24 5.55 4.05
N CYS A 24 -8.75 6.80 3.98
CA CYS A 24 -8.72 7.70 5.12
C CYS A 24 -10.13 7.94 5.67
N ALA A 25 -11.10 8.23 4.81
CA ALA A 25 -12.50 8.41 5.22
C ALA A 25 -13.08 7.14 5.87
N ALA A 26 -12.79 5.95 5.32
CA ALA A 26 -13.24 4.70 5.90
C ALA A 26 -12.64 4.46 7.31
N PHE A 27 -11.35 4.80 7.51
CA PHE A 27 -10.69 4.63 8.80
C PHE A 27 -11.15 5.66 9.83
N GLU A 28 -11.41 6.91 9.43
CA GLU A 28 -12.02 7.92 10.30
C GLU A 28 -13.45 7.53 10.70
N ALA A 29 -14.23 6.92 9.78
CA ALA A 29 -15.55 6.39 10.12
C ALA A 29 -15.49 5.24 11.13
N LEU A 30 -14.45 4.39 11.07
CA LEU A 30 -14.21 3.36 12.09
C LEU A 30 -13.87 3.98 13.45
N GLU A 31 -13.04 5.02 13.46
CA GLU A 31 -12.77 5.81 14.66
C GLU A 31 -14.08 6.37 15.24
N ASP A 32 -14.94 6.98 14.43
CA ASP A 32 -16.22 7.56 14.88
C ASP A 32 -17.22 6.53 15.41
N ALA A 33 -17.33 5.38 14.74
CA ALA A 33 -18.26 4.34 15.13
C ALA A 33 -17.82 3.52 16.36
N PHE A 34 -16.54 3.60 16.74
CA PHE A 34 -16.02 2.80 17.84
C PHE A 34 -16.56 3.24 19.21
N SER A 35 -17.13 2.28 19.94
CA SER A 35 -17.77 2.48 21.25
C SER A 35 -17.17 1.59 22.36
N GLY A 36 -15.97 1.04 22.15
CA GLY A 36 -15.26 0.25 23.15
C GLY A 36 -14.60 1.11 24.24
N GLN A 37 -13.87 0.47 25.16
CA GLN A 37 -13.28 1.12 26.34
C GLN A 37 -12.39 2.34 26.02
N ASP A 38 -11.63 2.30 24.93
CA ASP A 38 -10.79 3.44 24.52
C ASP A 38 -11.63 4.67 24.12
N ALA A 39 -12.89 4.49 23.68
CA ALA A 39 -13.79 5.59 23.36
C ALA A 39 -14.20 6.42 24.59
N GLU A 40 -14.10 5.87 25.80
CA GLU A 40 -14.36 6.60 27.05
C GLU A 40 -13.19 7.52 27.44
N ARG A 41 -12.00 7.30 26.87
CA ARG A 41 -10.75 7.96 27.27
C ARG A 41 -10.11 8.79 26.17
N MET A 42 -10.53 8.58 24.93
CA MET A 42 -9.92 9.15 23.74
C MET A 42 -10.98 9.59 22.74
N GLU A 43 -10.75 10.77 22.17
CA GLU A 43 -11.50 11.24 21.01
C GLU A 43 -11.20 10.39 19.76
N PRO A 44 -12.13 10.30 18.80
CA PRO A 44 -11.86 9.71 17.49
C PRO A 44 -10.63 10.32 16.82
N GLY A 45 -9.77 9.47 16.25
CA GLY A 45 -8.62 9.91 15.47
C GLY A 45 -9.03 10.62 14.17
N ARG A 46 -8.16 11.53 13.69
CA ARG A 46 -8.25 12.17 12.37
C ARG A 46 -6.91 12.18 11.66
N PHE A 47 -6.92 12.11 10.33
CA PHE A 47 -5.70 12.16 9.54
C PHE A 47 -5.11 13.56 9.48
N GLU A 48 -3.87 13.68 9.94
CA GLU A 48 -3.02 14.83 9.67
C GLU A 48 -2.29 14.61 8.34
N ARG A 49 -2.45 15.56 7.41
CA ARG A 49 -1.83 15.50 6.09
C ARG A 49 -0.66 16.45 5.98
N ARG A 50 0.45 15.98 5.42
CA ARG A 50 1.64 16.78 5.15
C ARG A 50 2.16 16.52 3.74
N ALA A 51 2.09 17.55 2.91
CA ALA A 51 2.74 17.56 1.60
C ALA A 51 4.26 17.63 1.77
N TRP A 52 4.98 16.99 0.84
CA TRP A 52 6.42 17.04 0.76
C TRP A 52 6.87 16.97 -0.69
N GLU A 53 8.06 17.51 -0.95
CA GLU A 53 8.69 17.53 -2.27
C GLU A 53 10.00 16.75 -2.24
N ARG A 54 10.35 16.15 -3.38
CA ARG A 54 11.60 15.42 -3.55
C ARG A 54 12.60 16.30 -4.31
N GLY A 55 13.80 16.48 -3.77
CA GLY A 55 14.89 17.23 -4.44
C GLY A 55 15.35 16.69 -5.81
N GLY A 56 14.80 15.56 -6.27
CA GLY A 56 15.02 14.96 -7.59
C GLY A 56 13.77 14.86 -8.47
N GLY A 57 12.68 15.54 -8.12
CA GLY A 57 11.45 15.60 -8.93
C GLY A 57 10.23 14.91 -8.29
N GLY A 58 9.10 15.62 -8.31
CA GLY A 58 7.83 15.21 -7.74
C GLY A 58 7.78 15.34 -6.21
N GLY A 59 6.93 14.53 -5.58
CA GLY A 59 6.66 14.61 -4.15
C GLY A 59 5.54 13.67 -3.72
N GLY A 60 4.85 14.04 -2.65
CA GLY A 60 3.71 13.27 -2.15
C GLY A 60 3.00 13.91 -0.97
N VAL A 61 2.03 13.19 -0.44
CA VAL A 61 1.29 13.56 0.76
C VAL A 61 1.35 12.40 1.74
N MET A 62 1.92 12.66 2.90
CA MET A 62 1.79 11.77 4.04
C MET A 62 0.46 12.01 4.72
N SER A 63 -0.26 10.95 5.09
CA SER A 63 -1.45 11.04 5.94
C SER A 63 -1.25 10.13 7.13
N ILE A 64 -1.16 10.70 8.33
CA ILE A 64 -0.92 9.94 9.57
C ILE A 64 -2.08 10.19 10.53
N MET A 65 -2.57 9.12 11.16
CA MET A 65 -3.57 9.21 12.21
C MET A 65 -3.17 8.34 13.40
N ARG A 66 -3.51 8.82 14.59
CA ARG A 66 -3.58 8.05 15.84
C ARG A 66 -4.96 8.30 16.43
N GLY A 67 -5.56 7.27 17.00
CA GLY A 67 -6.91 7.36 17.53
C GLY A 67 -7.21 6.25 18.52
N ARG A 68 -8.50 5.99 18.75
CA ARG A 68 -9.03 4.99 19.68
C ARG A 68 -9.19 3.61 19.05
N VAL A 69 -9.15 3.49 17.71
CA VAL A 69 -9.08 2.20 16.99
C VAL A 69 -7.66 1.93 16.52
N PHE A 70 -7.05 2.93 15.88
CA PHE A 70 -5.71 2.83 15.31
C PHE A 70 -4.68 3.40 16.28
N GLU A 71 -3.78 2.56 16.80
CA GLU A 71 -2.64 3.05 17.57
C GLU A 71 -1.77 3.98 16.72
N LYS A 72 -1.58 3.58 15.46
CA LYS A 72 -0.94 4.39 14.41
C LYS A 72 -1.31 3.85 13.04
N VAL A 73 -1.73 4.73 12.14
CA VAL A 73 -1.93 4.38 10.74
C VAL A 73 -1.36 5.45 9.82
N GLY A 74 -0.72 5.01 8.74
CA GLY A 74 -0.21 5.85 7.67
C GLY A 74 -0.81 5.45 6.33
N VAL A 75 -1.33 6.41 5.57
CA VAL A 75 -1.83 6.22 4.20
C VAL A 75 -1.19 7.29 3.32
N ASN A 76 -0.11 6.92 2.67
CA ASN A 76 0.77 7.85 1.97
C ASN A 76 0.63 7.66 0.46
N VAL A 77 0.62 8.77 -0.26
CA VAL A 77 0.71 8.76 -1.73
C VAL A 77 1.93 9.54 -2.18
N SER A 78 2.51 9.11 -3.29
CA SER A 78 3.60 9.84 -3.93
C SER A 78 3.49 9.74 -5.44
N THR A 79 3.90 10.82 -6.10
CA THR A 79 4.13 10.87 -7.54
C THR A 79 5.48 11.52 -7.76
N VAL A 80 6.45 10.73 -8.21
CA VAL A 80 7.85 11.11 -8.33
C VAL A 80 8.38 10.79 -9.72
N HIS A 81 9.41 11.51 -10.12
CA HIS A 81 10.12 11.27 -11.37
C HIS A 81 11.60 11.56 -11.18
N GLY A 82 12.41 11.27 -12.19
CA GLY A 82 13.84 11.53 -12.19
C GLY A 82 14.59 10.39 -12.84
N GLU A 83 15.82 10.15 -12.39
CA GLU A 83 16.69 9.10 -12.93
C GLU A 83 17.08 8.11 -11.83
N PHE A 84 17.11 6.83 -12.17
CA PHE A 84 17.67 5.80 -11.30
C PHE A 84 19.20 5.85 -11.33
N SER A 85 19.84 5.48 -10.22
CA SER A 85 21.29 5.31 -10.19
C SER A 85 21.72 4.17 -11.10
N GLU A 86 22.93 4.23 -11.66
CA GLU A 86 23.41 3.22 -12.63
C GLU A 86 23.31 1.79 -12.08
N LYS A 87 23.62 1.60 -10.79
CA LYS A 87 23.51 0.30 -10.11
C LYS A 87 22.05 -0.18 -10.05
N PHE A 88 21.12 0.71 -9.75
CA PHE A 88 19.71 0.36 -9.59
C PHE A 88 19.00 0.17 -10.93
N SER A 89 19.36 0.95 -11.96
CA SER A 89 18.86 0.80 -13.33
C SER A 89 19.10 -0.61 -13.89
N LYS A 90 20.11 -1.35 -13.44
CA LYS A 90 20.36 -2.74 -13.89
C LYS A 90 19.34 -3.75 -13.34
N GLN A 91 18.54 -3.36 -12.35
CA GLN A 91 17.55 -4.22 -11.68
C GLN A 91 16.11 -3.86 -12.07
N ILE A 92 15.92 -2.78 -12.83
CA ILE A 92 14.60 -2.25 -13.16
C ILE A 92 14.27 -2.57 -14.62
N PRO A 93 13.05 -3.04 -14.92
CA PRO A 93 12.64 -3.25 -16.31
C PRO A 93 12.66 -1.95 -17.11
N GLY A 94 13.25 -1.97 -18.31
CA GLY A 94 13.12 -0.86 -19.26
C GLY A 94 14.00 0.35 -18.96
N THR A 95 15.10 0.17 -18.23
CA THR A 95 16.10 1.22 -17.96
C THR A 95 17.40 1.05 -18.75
N ASP A 96 17.46 0.05 -19.65
CA ASP A 96 18.60 -0.18 -20.53
C ASP A 96 18.79 1.03 -21.47
N GLY A 97 19.89 1.75 -21.28
CA GLY A 97 20.21 2.96 -22.07
C GLY A 97 19.35 4.19 -21.75
N ASN A 98 18.40 4.11 -20.80
CA ASN A 98 17.61 5.25 -20.35
C ASN A 98 17.25 5.12 -18.85
N PRO A 99 17.89 5.86 -17.95
CA PRO A 99 17.66 5.75 -16.51
C PRO A 99 16.38 6.48 -16.04
N GLN A 100 15.68 7.19 -16.93
CA GLN A 100 14.55 8.02 -16.56
C GLN A 100 13.35 7.18 -16.12
N PHE A 101 12.66 7.68 -15.10
CA PHE A 101 11.43 7.08 -14.61
C PHE A 101 10.41 8.12 -14.17
N TRP A 102 9.17 7.67 -14.15
CA TRP A 102 8.05 8.26 -13.42
C TRP A 102 7.39 7.15 -12.60
N ALA A 103 6.93 7.46 -11.40
CA ALA A 103 6.18 6.53 -10.59
C ALA A 103 5.12 7.25 -9.77
N SER A 104 3.94 6.65 -9.66
CA SER A 104 2.90 7.06 -8.72
C SER A 104 2.43 5.85 -7.92
N GLY A 105 2.04 6.05 -6.66
CA GLY A 105 1.57 4.95 -5.85
C GLY A 105 1.03 5.37 -4.49
N ILE A 106 0.46 4.37 -3.82
CA ILE A 106 -0.05 4.44 -2.45
C ILE A 106 0.65 3.38 -1.59
N SER A 107 0.93 3.73 -0.34
CA SER A 107 1.45 2.82 0.68
C SER A 107 0.69 3.01 1.98
N LEU A 108 0.30 1.91 2.59
CA LEU A 108 -0.50 1.84 3.81
C LEU A 108 0.15 0.89 4.81
N VAL A 109 0.24 1.34 6.06
CA VAL A 109 0.50 0.48 7.22
C VAL A 109 -0.44 0.91 8.34
N ALA A 110 -1.23 -0.01 8.86
CA ALA A 110 -2.15 0.20 9.96
C ALA A 110 -1.79 -0.68 11.15
N HIS A 111 -1.54 -0.07 12.31
CA HIS A 111 -1.41 -0.74 13.59
C HIS A 111 -2.62 -0.39 14.46
N LEU A 112 -3.34 -1.42 14.90
CA LEU A 112 -4.57 -1.28 15.67
C LEU A 112 -4.25 -1.40 17.16
N ARG A 113 -5.05 -0.74 18.00
CA ARG A 113 -4.89 -0.81 19.46
C ARG A 113 -5.25 -2.18 20.03
N ASN A 114 -6.30 -2.79 19.50
CA ASN A 114 -6.77 -4.09 19.96
C ASN A 114 -5.89 -5.20 19.34
N PRO A 115 -5.20 -6.03 20.14
CA PRO A 115 -4.33 -7.09 19.62
C PRO A 115 -5.08 -8.21 18.88
N HIS A 116 -6.40 -8.31 19.04
CA HIS A 116 -7.26 -9.20 18.23
C HIS A 116 -7.56 -8.66 16.82
N ALA A 117 -7.19 -7.40 16.56
CA ALA A 117 -7.35 -6.76 15.27
C ALA A 117 -5.94 -6.63 14.62
N PRO A 118 -5.66 -7.39 13.55
CA PRO A 118 -4.30 -7.58 13.06
C PRO A 118 -3.76 -6.33 12.33
N PRO A 119 -2.48 -5.96 12.53
CA PRO A 119 -1.81 -5.00 11.67
C PRO A 119 -1.86 -5.38 10.20
N ALA A 120 -2.13 -4.40 9.35
CA ALA A 120 -2.27 -4.58 7.90
C ALA A 120 -1.30 -3.69 7.13
N HIS A 121 -0.75 -4.22 6.04
CA HIS A 121 0.04 -3.47 5.08
C HIS A 121 -0.56 -3.63 3.68
N MET A 122 -0.49 -2.56 2.87
CA MET A 122 -0.89 -2.58 1.48
C MET A 122 -0.06 -1.57 0.68
N ASN A 123 0.39 -1.96 -0.50
CA ASN A 123 1.05 -1.07 -1.46
C ASN A 123 0.53 -1.35 -2.86
N THR A 124 0.30 -0.31 -3.65
CA THR A 124 0.17 -0.42 -5.10
C THR A 124 0.84 0.77 -5.75
N ARG A 125 1.54 0.53 -6.86
CA ARG A 125 2.31 1.54 -7.59
C ARG A 125 2.29 1.27 -9.07
N HIS A 126 2.36 2.34 -9.84
CA HIS A 126 2.57 2.35 -11.28
C HIS A 126 3.95 2.92 -11.54
N ILE A 127 4.79 2.19 -12.27
CA ILE A 127 6.12 2.64 -12.65
C ILE A 127 6.20 2.71 -14.17
N ARG A 128 6.77 3.80 -14.65
CA ARG A 128 7.06 4.04 -16.07
C ARG A 128 8.54 4.33 -16.27
N THR A 129 9.15 3.56 -17.16
CA THR A 129 10.47 3.77 -17.76
C THR A 129 10.24 3.72 -19.28
N THR A 130 11.16 3.13 -20.06
CA THR A 130 10.81 2.69 -21.43
C THR A 130 9.70 1.63 -21.43
N LYS A 131 9.46 0.94 -20.30
CA LYS A 131 8.35 0.01 -20.07
C LYS A 131 7.31 0.61 -19.09
N SER A 132 6.15 -0.02 -18.97
CA SER A 132 5.11 0.34 -18.00
C SER A 132 4.62 -0.89 -17.27
N TRP A 133 4.56 -0.83 -15.94
CA TRP A 133 4.03 -1.93 -15.14
C TRP A 133 3.49 -1.44 -13.80
N PHE A 134 2.58 -2.24 -13.25
CA PHE A 134 2.12 -2.09 -11.89
C PHE A 134 2.88 -3.05 -10.97
N GLY A 135 2.99 -2.68 -9.71
CA GLY A 135 3.43 -3.57 -8.64
C GLY A 135 2.64 -3.29 -7.38
N GLY A 136 2.49 -4.28 -6.52
CA GLY A 136 1.74 -4.11 -5.30
C GLY A 136 1.43 -5.43 -4.61
N GLY A 137 0.68 -5.33 -3.53
CA GLY A 137 0.26 -6.44 -2.68
C GLY A 137 -0.30 -5.92 -1.37
N ALA A 138 -0.87 -6.82 -0.59
CA ALA A 138 -1.32 -6.56 0.76
C ALA A 138 -1.05 -7.80 1.60
N ASP A 139 -0.88 -7.59 2.90
CA ASP A 139 -0.67 -8.67 3.86
C ASP A 139 -1.22 -8.29 5.24
N LEU A 140 -1.50 -9.32 6.02
CA LEU A 140 -2.13 -9.24 7.33
C LEU A 140 -1.21 -9.91 8.36
N ASN A 141 -0.97 -9.28 9.50
CA ASN A 141 0.03 -9.72 10.47
C ASN A 141 -0.62 -9.98 11.84
N PRO A 142 -1.38 -11.09 12.01
CA PRO A 142 -2.08 -11.38 13.24
C PRO A 142 -1.15 -11.66 14.41
N ILE A 143 -1.43 -11.02 15.55
CA ILE A 143 -0.78 -11.33 16.84
C ILE A 143 -1.35 -12.64 17.38
N PHE A 144 -2.67 -12.80 17.30
CA PHE A 144 -3.38 -14.03 17.62
C PHE A 144 -3.95 -14.62 16.32
N PRO A 145 -3.61 -15.87 15.97
CA PRO A 145 -4.17 -16.52 14.79
C PRO A 145 -5.70 -16.57 14.84
N ASP A 146 -6.32 -16.25 13.71
CA ASP A 146 -7.76 -16.34 13.50
C ASP A 146 -8.00 -16.78 12.04
N ASP A 147 -8.39 -18.04 11.87
CA ASP A 147 -8.59 -18.64 10.55
C ASP A 147 -9.74 -17.95 9.79
N SER A 148 -10.75 -17.45 10.49
CA SER A 148 -11.90 -16.78 9.89
C SER A 148 -11.52 -15.41 9.32
N GLN A 149 -10.71 -14.63 10.07
CA GLN A 149 -10.18 -13.35 9.59
C GLN A 149 -9.21 -13.56 8.42
N THR A 150 -8.36 -14.57 8.52
CA THR A 150 -7.41 -14.95 7.46
C THR A 150 -8.15 -15.34 6.17
N ALA A 151 -9.16 -16.21 6.28
CA ALA A 151 -9.97 -16.62 5.14
C ALA A 151 -10.75 -15.44 4.52
N ALA A 152 -11.32 -14.56 5.35
CA ALA A 152 -12.02 -13.37 4.88
C ALA A 152 -11.09 -12.40 4.13
N PHE A 153 -9.87 -12.20 4.63
CA PHE A 153 -8.85 -11.38 3.98
C PHE A 153 -8.46 -11.94 2.60
N HIS A 154 -8.12 -13.23 2.54
CA HIS A 154 -7.75 -13.91 1.30
C HIS A 154 -8.90 -13.97 0.29
N ALA A 155 -10.14 -14.15 0.74
CA ALA A 155 -11.31 -14.11 -0.14
C ALA A 155 -11.45 -12.76 -0.85
N ARG A 156 -11.16 -11.64 -0.17
CA ARG A 156 -11.19 -10.30 -0.79
C ARG A 156 -10.06 -10.10 -1.80
N LEU A 157 -8.86 -10.57 -1.50
CA LEU A 157 -7.73 -10.52 -2.45
C LEU A 157 -7.99 -11.39 -3.68
N LYS A 158 -8.52 -12.60 -3.48
CA LYS A 158 -8.90 -13.48 -4.59
C LYS A 158 -9.97 -12.84 -5.47
N GLN A 159 -11.02 -12.28 -4.88
CA GLN A 159 -12.06 -11.57 -5.63
C GLN A 159 -11.50 -10.44 -6.51
N ALA A 160 -10.51 -9.69 -6.00
CA ALA A 160 -9.85 -8.66 -6.80
C ALA A 160 -9.01 -9.26 -7.95
N CYS A 161 -8.34 -10.39 -7.71
CA CYS A 161 -7.52 -11.09 -8.69
C CYS A 161 -8.34 -11.81 -9.77
N ASP A 162 -9.56 -12.26 -9.47
CA ASP A 162 -10.42 -13.00 -10.42
C ASP A 162 -10.73 -12.18 -11.68
N ALA A 163 -10.65 -10.85 -11.62
CA ALA A 163 -10.79 -9.95 -12.77
C ALA A 163 -9.52 -9.89 -13.68
N CYS A 164 -8.39 -10.42 -13.22
CA CYS A 164 -7.09 -10.34 -13.90
C CYS A 164 -6.68 -11.66 -14.58
N GLY A 165 -7.28 -12.79 -14.20
CA GLY A 165 -6.98 -14.12 -14.74
C GLY A 165 -7.20 -15.22 -13.71
N ALA A 166 -7.46 -16.44 -14.18
CA ALA A 166 -7.80 -17.57 -13.31
C ALA A 166 -6.67 -17.99 -12.36
N ASP A 167 -5.40 -17.78 -12.75
CA ASP A 167 -4.20 -18.11 -11.97
C ASP A 167 -3.63 -16.92 -11.17
N ALA A 168 -4.24 -15.74 -11.28
CA ALA A 168 -3.67 -14.51 -10.75
C ALA A 168 -3.50 -14.55 -9.22
N TYR A 169 -4.53 -15.01 -8.51
CA TYR A 169 -4.51 -15.10 -7.05
C TYR A 169 -3.43 -16.08 -6.58
N ASP A 170 -3.42 -17.31 -7.10
CA ASP A 170 -2.49 -18.36 -6.66
C ASP A 170 -1.03 -17.92 -6.86
N ARG A 171 -0.74 -17.30 -8.01
CA ARG A 171 0.60 -16.78 -8.32
C ARG A 171 1.00 -15.64 -7.39
N PHE A 172 0.12 -14.67 -7.13
CA PHE A 172 0.44 -13.52 -6.30
C PHE A 172 0.48 -13.86 -4.80
N LYS A 173 -0.33 -14.82 -4.36
CA LYS A 173 -0.29 -15.37 -3.00
C LYS A 173 1.05 -16.08 -2.76
N ALA A 174 1.46 -16.97 -3.66
CA ALA A 174 2.76 -17.65 -3.55
C ALA A 174 3.92 -16.64 -3.51
N TRP A 175 3.84 -15.56 -4.30
CA TRP A 175 4.84 -14.50 -4.27
C TRP A 175 4.83 -13.73 -2.93
N ALA A 176 3.67 -13.47 -2.33
CA ALA A 176 3.57 -12.84 -1.02
C ALA A 176 4.23 -13.71 0.07
N ASP A 177 3.98 -15.04 0.07
CA ASP A 177 4.59 -15.99 1.00
C ASP A 177 6.13 -15.92 0.96
N GLU A 178 6.70 -15.91 -0.25
CA GLU A 178 8.15 -15.83 -0.45
C GLU A 178 8.72 -14.47 -0.04
N TYR A 179 8.02 -13.39 -0.40
CA TYR A 179 8.50 -12.02 -0.20
C TYR A 179 8.50 -11.60 1.28
N PHE A 180 7.49 -12.04 2.04
CA PHE A 180 7.35 -11.70 3.46
C PHE A 180 7.93 -12.76 4.42
N PHE A 181 8.74 -13.69 3.92
CA PHE A 181 9.49 -14.63 4.75
C PHE A 181 10.67 -13.96 5.46
N LEU A 182 10.92 -14.31 6.73
CA LEU A 182 12.04 -13.82 7.53
C LEU A 182 13.11 -14.91 7.65
N PRO A 183 14.17 -14.93 6.80
CA PRO A 183 15.07 -16.09 6.70
C PRO A 183 15.84 -16.40 7.99
N HIS A 184 16.17 -15.36 8.76
CA HIS A 184 16.89 -15.51 10.03
C HIS A 184 16.02 -16.03 11.18
N ARG A 185 14.69 -16.04 11.01
CA ARG A 185 13.71 -16.58 11.99
C ARG A 185 13.06 -17.88 11.51
N GLY A 186 13.09 -18.14 10.20
CA GLY A 186 12.45 -19.31 9.62
C GLY A 186 10.92 -19.24 9.61
N GLU A 187 10.34 -18.04 9.64
CA GLU A 187 8.89 -17.82 9.75
C GLU A 187 8.41 -16.70 8.80
N PRO A 188 7.15 -16.73 8.33
CA PRO A 188 6.57 -15.60 7.61
C PRO A 188 6.30 -14.42 8.55
N ARG A 189 6.23 -13.20 8.01
CA ARG A 189 5.84 -12.01 8.78
C ARG A 189 4.39 -12.06 9.27
N GLY A 190 3.51 -12.74 8.52
CA GLY A 190 2.07 -12.79 8.76
C GLY A 190 1.38 -13.83 7.88
N VAL A 191 0.11 -13.61 7.57
CA VAL A 191 -0.78 -14.52 6.81
C VAL A 191 -1.16 -13.97 5.43
N GLY A 192 -0.32 -13.13 4.83
CA GLY A 192 -0.51 -12.60 3.48
C GLY A 192 0.29 -13.38 2.46
#